data_AF-A0A9X2F7T2-F1
#
_entry.id   AF-A0A9X2F7T2-F1
#
_cell.length_a   1.000
_cell.length_b   1.000
_cell.length_c   1.000
_cell.angle_alpha   90.00
_cell.angle_beta   90.00
_cell.angle_gamma   90.00
#
_symmetry.space_group_name_H-M   'P 1'
#
loop_
_entity.id
_entity.type
_entity.pdbx_description
1 polymer ?
#
loop_
_entity_poly.entity_id
_entity_poly.type
_entity_poly.pdbx_seq_one_letter_code
_entity_poly.pdbx_strand_id
1 'polypeptide(L)'
;MEILDVTVLEPKHKHPTIFNRFDQLQAGEGFIIHNDHDPKPLYYQLLAERGATFSWEYLMEGPEWWKVRITKNLVGENDSTVGELVAKDFRKAEVFKKFGIDFCCGGKKSVKQVCSEKGVNYDELQTALNATESIGTKAENYDQWSVEFLVDYIVNKHHTYVKDSLPVMLEFAQKVARVHGANHPENIEIAENVHALAAELNMHLMKEERVLFPYIQQLGKLKRENKQAGTPTFGTVKNPVNMMEMEHDSAGELMQAISKLSNNYTPPADACTTYRVLYAKLKEFEDDLHNHIHLENNILFPKAIELEAELMGKDVSVEPSENSCSVKP
;
A
#
# COMPACT_ATOMS: atom_id res chain seq x y z
N MET A 1 -14.86 -12.96 25.26
CA MET A 1 -14.53 -12.43 23.93
C MET A 1 -15.71 -12.70 23.04
N GLU A 2 -16.31 -11.66 22.46
CA GLU A 2 -17.57 -11.77 21.74
C GLU A 2 -17.33 -12.22 20.29
N ILE A 3 -18.20 -13.10 19.79
CA ILE A 3 -18.16 -13.60 18.40
C ILE A 3 -19.36 -13.01 17.66
N LEU A 4 -19.09 -12.28 16.59
CA LEU A 4 -20.07 -11.81 15.63
C LEU A 4 -20.12 -12.79 14.46
N ASP A 5 -21.22 -13.54 14.36
CA ASP A 5 -21.47 -14.36 13.18
C ASP A 5 -21.95 -13.46 12.04
N VAL A 6 -21.10 -13.29 11.03
CA VAL A 6 -21.37 -12.42 9.88
C VAL A 6 -22.23 -13.14 8.84
N THR A 7 -22.27 -14.47 8.87
CA THR A 7 -23.02 -15.29 7.88
C THR A 7 -24.53 -15.13 8.02
N VAL A 8 -25.01 -14.78 9.21
CA VAL A 8 -26.44 -14.54 9.49
C VAL A 8 -26.90 -13.12 9.11
N LEU A 9 -25.99 -12.23 8.72
CA LEU A 9 -26.30 -10.85 8.34
C LEU A 9 -26.56 -10.74 6.84
N GLU A 10 -27.54 -9.92 6.45
CA GLU A 10 -27.75 -9.57 5.04
C GLU A 10 -26.50 -8.88 4.46
N PRO A 11 -26.11 -9.16 3.19
CA PRO A 11 -24.87 -8.65 2.61
C PRO A 11 -24.65 -7.14 2.76
N LYS A 12 -25.70 -6.33 2.54
CA LYS A 12 -25.66 -4.86 2.67
C LYS A 12 -25.42 -4.36 4.11
N HIS A 13 -25.63 -5.22 5.11
CA HIS A 13 -25.50 -4.89 6.53
C HIS A 13 -24.25 -5.49 7.18
N LYS A 14 -23.51 -6.39 6.50
CA LYS A 14 -22.30 -7.02 7.03
C LYS A 14 -21.25 -5.97 7.47
N HIS A 15 -20.74 -5.17 6.54
CA HIS A 15 -19.67 -4.21 6.82
C HIS A 15 -20.12 -3.09 7.79
N PRO A 16 -21.29 -2.44 7.61
CA PRO A 16 -21.77 -1.43 8.56
C PRO A 16 -21.89 -1.96 10.00
N THR A 17 -22.35 -3.20 10.18
CA THR A 17 -22.45 -3.80 11.52
C THR A 17 -21.09 -4.00 12.17
N ILE A 18 -20.11 -4.48 11.39
CA ILE A 18 -18.74 -4.69 11.86
C ILE A 18 -18.07 -3.36 12.21
N PHE A 19 -18.28 -2.31 11.40
CA PHE A 19 -17.69 -0.99 11.63
C PHE A 19 -18.30 -0.32 12.86
N ASN A 20 -19.64 -0.34 12.98
CA ASN A 20 -20.32 0.16 14.17
C ASN A 20 -19.85 -0.58 15.44
N ARG A 21 -19.60 -1.89 15.34
CA ARG A 21 -19.06 -2.67 16.45
C ARG A 21 -17.64 -2.24 16.81
N PHE A 22 -16.78 -2.08 15.81
CA PHE A 22 -15.41 -1.61 15.98
C PHE A 22 -15.34 -0.22 16.62
N ASP A 23 -16.21 0.70 16.17
CA ASP A 23 -16.24 2.06 16.66
C ASP A 23 -16.61 2.14 18.15
N GLN A 24 -17.43 1.19 18.63
CA GLN A 24 -17.83 1.07 20.03
C GLN A 24 -16.77 0.46 20.96
N LEU A 25 -15.72 -0.16 20.41
CA LEU A 25 -14.64 -0.73 21.23
C LEU A 25 -13.88 0.36 21.98
N GLN A 26 -13.50 0.06 23.23
CA GLN A 26 -12.43 0.77 23.90
C GLN A 26 -11.07 0.32 23.36
N ALA A 27 -10.06 1.13 23.60
CA ALA A 27 -8.69 0.84 23.20
C ALA A 27 -8.19 -0.43 23.92
N GLY A 28 -7.64 -1.39 23.17
CA GLY A 28 -7.23 -2.71 23.66
C GLY A 28 -8.34 -3.78 23.62
N GLU A 29 -9.59 -3.41 23.36
CA GLU A 29 -10.68 -4.38 23.21
C GLU A 29 -10.78 -4.92 21.79
N GLY A 30 -11.33 -6.13 21.65
CA GLY A 30 -11.52 -6.75 20.35
C GLY A 30 -12.65 -7.78 20.34
N PHE A 31 -13.12 -8.09 19.14
CA PHE A 31 -14.14 -9.11 18.88
C PHE A 31 -13.70 -10.02 17.74
N ILE A 32 -14.36 -11.17 17.61
CA ILE A 32 -14.08 -12.15 16.55
C ILE A 32 -15.22 -12.11 15.54
N ILE A 33 -14.91 -12.08 14.26
CA ILE A 33 -15.88 -12.33 13.19
C ILE A 33 -15.80 -13.79 12.74
N HIS A 34 -16.96 -14.39 12.47
CA HIS A 34 -17.07 -15.64 11.71
C HIS A 34 -17.65 -15.34 10.33
N ASN A 35 -16.98 -15.81 9.28
CA ASN A 35 -17.40 -15.60 7.90
C ASN A 35 -17.24 -16.88 7.08
N ASP A 36 -17.99 -16.98 5.98
CA ASP A 36 -18.02 -18.11 5.02
C ASP A 36 -17.00 -17.96 3.88
N HIS A 37 -16.23 -16.87 3.86
CA HIS A 37 -15.16 -16.58 2.91
C HIS A 37 -14.10 -15.70 3.57
N ASP A 38 -12.93 -15.56 2.92
CA ASP A 38 -11.86 -14.69 3.41
C ASP A 38 -12.34 -13.23 3.49
N PRO A 39 -12.36 -12.61 4.69
CA PRO A 39 -12.75 -11.23 4.87
C PRO A 39 -11.68 -10.19 4.44
N LYS A 40 -10.71 -10.55 3.59
CA LYS A 40 -9.69 -9.62 3.06
C LYS A 40 -10.29 -8.30 2.49
N PRO A 41 -11.42 -8.27 1.74
CA PRO A 41 -12.04 -7.01 1.32
C PRO A 41 -12.52 -6.13 2.48
N LEU A 42 -13.05 -6.74 3.55
CA LEU A 42 -13.47 -6.06 4.76
C LEU A 42 -12.28 -5.44 5.50
N TYR A 43 -11.15 -6.15 5.56
CA TYR A 43 -9.90 -5.62 6.13
C TYR A 43 -9.51 -4.31 5.47
N TYR A 44 -9.44 -4.29 4.13
CA TYR A 44 -9.06 -3.10 3.39
C TYR A 44 -10.05 -1.96 3.56
N GLN A 45 -11.35 -2.25 3.59
CA GLN A 45 -12.34 -1.20 3.82
C GLN A 45 -12.22 -0.63 5.24
N LEU A 46 -12.02 -1.46 6.27
CA LEU A 46 -11.82 -0.98 7.64
C LEU A 46 -10.54 -0.13 7.75
N LEU A 47 -9.45 -0.56 7.10
CA LEU A 47 -8.19 0.19 7.02
C LEU A 47 -8.36 1.53 6.32
N ALA A 48 -9.09 1.57 5.20
CA ALA A 48 -9.34 2.80 4.45
C ALA A 48 -10.17 3.81 5.25
N GLU A 49 -11.14 3.33 6.04
CA GLU A 49 -12.03 4.24 6.78
C GLU A 49 -11.54 4.61 8.18
N ARG A 50 -10.73 3.77 8.84
CA ARG A 50 -10.30 3.95 10.24
C ARG A 50 -8.78 4.04 10.42
N GLY A 51 -8.01 3.92 9.35
CA GLY A 51 -6.56 3.88 9.39
C GLY A 51 -6.02 2.66 10.12
N ALA A 52 -4.72 2.64 10.40
CA ALA A 52 -4.05 1.55 11.13
C ALA A 52 -4.28 1.60 12.65
N THR A 53 -5.53 1.82 13.05
CA THR A 53 -5.95 1.94 14.47
C THR A 53 -6.40 0.60 15.07
N PHE A 54 -6.20 -0.50 14.34
CA PHE A 54 -6.59 -1.84 14.76
C PHE A 54 -5.56 -2.90 14.35
N SER A 55 -5.66 -4.08 14.97
CA SER A 55 -4.95 -5.29 14.56
C SER A 55 -5.93 -6.33 14.00
N TRP A 56 -5.42 -7.15 13.07
CA TRP A 56 -6.18 -8.16 12.33
C TRP A 56 -5.48 -9.51 12.43
N GLU A 57 -6.07 -10.45 13.17
CA GLU A 57 -5.45 -11.75 13.46
C GLU A 57 -6.37 -12.87 12.94
N TYR A 58 -5.88 -13.66 11.98
CA TYR A 58 -6.57 -14.88 11.56
C TYR A 58 -6.42 -15.95 12.65
N LEU A 59 -7.56 -16.34 13.23
CA LEU A 59 -7.65 -17.44 14.18
C LEU A 59 -7.94 -18.78 13.48
N MET A 60 -8.50 -18.72 12.27
CA MET A 60 -8.80 -19.87 11.42
C MET A 60 -8.93 -19.42 9.96
N GLU A 61 -8.28 -20.14 9.05
CA GLU A 61 -8.25 -19.86 7.62
C GLU A 61 -8.81 -21.04 6.82
N GLY A 62 -10.09 -20.95 6.44
CA GLY A 62 -10.73 -21.75 5.39
C GLY A 62 -10.56 -23.29 5.44
N PRO A 63 -11.04 -24.00 4.41
CA PRO A 63 -11.86 -23.49 3.30
C PRO A 63 -13.33 -23.27 3.68
N GLU A 64 -13.82 -23.84 4.79
CA GLU A 64 -15.24 -23.74 5.20
C GLU A 64 -15.53 -22.53 6.09
N TRP A 65 -14.58 -22.14 6.95
CA TRP A 65 -14.79 -21.11 7.95
C TRP A 65 -13.57 -20.21 8.09
N TRP A 66 -13.83 -18.92 8.19
CA TRP A 66 -12.82 -17.91 8.47
C TRP A 66 -13.14 -17.24 9.80
N LYS A 67 -12.18 -17.28 10.72
CA LYS A 67 -12.29 -16.62 12.02
C LYS A 67 -11.21 -15.58 12.13
N VAL A 68 -11.61 -14.33 12.31
CA VAL A 68 -10.67 -13.21 12.43
C VAL A 68 -10.97 -12.46 13.71
N ARG A 69 -9.93 -12.19 14.50
CA ARG A 69 -10.00 -11.26 15.63
C ARG A 69 -9.62 -9.85 15.15
N ILE A 70 -10.48 -8.89 15.46
CA ILE A 70 -10.27 -7.47 15.22
C ILE A 70 -10.13 -6.80 16.59
N THR A 71 -9.01 -6.12 16.83
CA THR A 71 -8.73 -5.44 18.12
C THR A 71 -8.44 -3.97 17.88
N LYS A 72 -9.06 -3.06 18.63
CA LYS A 72 -8.75 -1.63 18.57
C LYS A 72 -7.46 -1.36 19.33
N ASN A 73 -6.51 -0.66 18.73
CA ASN A 73 -5.21 -0.42 19.33
C ASN A 73 -5.33 0.56 20.53
N LEU A 74 -4.44 0.44 21.51
CA LEU A 74 -4.39 1.35 22.67
C LEU A 74 -4.08 2.78 22.18
N VAL A 75 -4.91 3.77 22.56
CA VAL A 75 -4.64 5.19 22.32
C VAL A 75 -3.48 5.59 23.25
N GLY A 76 -2.26 5.43 22.76
CA GLY A 76 -1.05 5.57 23.57
C GLY A 76 0.25 5.12 22.91
N GLU A 77 0.23 4.46 21.76
CA GLU A 77 1.45 4.21 20.98
C GLU A 77 1.42 5.02 19.69
N ASN A 78 2.03 6.20 19.71
CA ASN A 78 2.57 6.85 18.51
C ASN A 78 3.76 6.04 17.98
N ASP A 79 3.55 4.75 17.66
CA ASP A 79 4.52 4.01 16.90
C ASP A 79 4.39 4.47 15.45
N SER A 80 5.42 5.17 14.97
CA SER A 80 5.48 5.57 13.57
C SER A 80 5.23 4.38 12.67
N THR A 81 4.45 4.59 11.61
CA THR A 81 4.24 3.57 10.60
C THR A 81 5.54 3.30 9.84
N VAL A 82 5.63 2.13 9.21
CA VAL A 82 6.79 1.80 8.36
C VAL A 82 6.96 2.88 7.27
N GLY A 83 5.85 3.28 6.64
CA GLY A 83 5.80 4.33 5.63
C GLY A 83 6.28 5.69 6.15
N GLU A 84 5.81 6.14 7.32
CA GLU A 84 6.24 7.42 7.90
C GLU A 84 7.74 7.48 8.17
N LEU A 85 8.34 6.37 8.63
CA LEU A 85 9.77 6.32 8.90
C LEU A 85 10.60 6.40 7.63
N VAL A 86 10.17 5.74 6.56
CA VAL A 86 10.84 5.78 5.25
C VAL A 86 10.64 7.13 4.55
N ALA A 87 9.45 7.73 4.67
CA ALA A 87 9.16 9.04 4.09
C ALA A 87 10.05 10.15 4.66
N LYS A 88 10.34 10.08 5.97
CA LYS A 88 11.21 11.04 6.68
C LYS A 88 12.70 10.75 6.45
N ASP A 89 13.08 9.48 6.31
CA ASP A 89 14.45 9.04 6.05
C ASP A 89 14.45 7.80 5.16
N PHE A 90 14.61 8.02 3.85
CA PHE A 90 14.56 6.95 2.86
C PHE A 90 15.60 5.85 3.08
N ARG A 91 16.70 6.12 3.80
CA ARG A 91 17.73 5.11 4.12
C ARG A 91 17.16 3.96 4.96
N LYS A 92 16.07 4.21 5.69
CA LYS A 92 15.38 3.19 6.50
C LYS A 92 14.69 2.12 5.63
N ALA A 93 14.40 2.39 4.36
CA ALA A 93 13.85 1.40 3.42
C ALA A 93 14.75 0.15 3.31
N GLU A 94 16.06 0.35 3.17
CA GLU A 94 17.04 -0.74 3.07
C GLU A 94 17.13 -1.56 4.36
N VAL A 95 16.84 -0.95 5.52
CA VAL A 95 16.75 -1.68 6.79
C VAL A 95 15.51 -2.57 6.76
N PHE A 96 14.32 -2.02 6.51
CA PHE A 96 13.10 -2.81 6.45
C PHE A 96 13.20 -3.97 5.45
N LYS A 97 13.76 -3.72 4.26
CA LYS A 97 14.00 -4.74 3.24
C LYS A 97 14.88 -5.90 3.75
N LYS A 98 15.94 -5.61 4.52
CA LYS A 98 16.81 -6.65 5.13
C LYS A 98 16.08 -7.53 6.15
N PHE A 99 15.09 -6.96 6.84
CA PHE A 99 14.22 -7.70 7.76
C PHE A 99 13.01 -8.32 7.04
N GLY A 100 12.95 -8.25 5.70
CA GLY A 100 11.83 -8.75 4.91
C GLY A 100 10.53 -8.01 5.16
N ILE A 101 10.58 -6.77 5.65
CA ILE A 101 9.42 -5.91 5.94
C ILE A 101 9.10 -5.08 4.70
N ASP A 102 7.84 -5.15 4.27
CA ASP A 102 7.31 -4.34 3.17
C ASP A 102 7.00 -2.92 3.67
N PHE A 103 7.54 -1.91 2.97
CA PHE A 103 7.37 -0.50 3.28
C PHE A 103 6.54 0.27 2.24
N CYS A 104 6.13 -0.38 1.14
CA CYS A 104 5.34 0.26 0.09
C CYS A 104 3.84 0.06 0.34
N CYS A 105 3.30 -1.15 0.09
CA CYS A 105 1.89 -1.49 0.28
C CYS A 105 1.55 -1.69 1.76
N GLY A 106 2.42 -2.37 2.50
CA GLY A 106 2.32 -2.54 3.95
C GLY A 106 2.69 -1.31 4.78
N GLY A 107 3.04 -0.18 4.15
CA GLY A 107 3.60 1.01 4.80
C GLY A 107 2.71 1.63 5.89
N LYS A 108 1.39 1.42 5.82
CA LYS A 108 0.42 1.93 6.81
C LYS A 108 0.49 1.22 8.17
N LYS A 109 1.10 0.03 8.26
CA LYS A 109 1.20 -0.73 9.52
C LYS A 109 2.27 -0.12 10.44
N SER A 110 2.05 -0.21 11.76
CA SER A 110 3.07 0.19 12.74
C SER A 110 4.26 -0.77 12.73
N VAL A 111 5.45 -0.28 13.10
CA VAL A 111 6.65 -1.14 13.17
C VAL A 111 6.42 -2.32 14.11
N LYS A 112 5.83 -2.11 15.30
CA LYS A 112 5.53 -3.20 16.25
C LYS A 112 4.57 -4.22 15.67
N GLN A 113 3.52 -3.78 14.99
CA GLN A 113 2.56 -4.68 14.35
C GLN A 113 3.27 -5.58 13.33
N VAL A 114 4.06 -5.00 12.43
CA VAL A 114 4.76 -5.79 11.41
C VAL A 114 5.79 -6.73 12.03
N CYS A 115 6.50 -6.30 13.08
CA CYS A 115 7.41 -7.16 13.82
C CYS A 115 6.69 -8.39 14.39
N SER A 116 5.53 -8.19 15.02
CA SER A 116 4.72 -9.29 15.57
C SER A 116 4.22 -10.25 14.48
N GLU A 117 3.73 -9.72 13.35
CA GLU A 117 3.21 -10.54 12.24
C GLU A 117 4.32 -11.37 11.55
N LYS A 118 5.51 -10.79 11.39
CA LYS A 118 6.64 -11.45 10.69
C LYS A 118 7.60 -12.21 11.61
N GLY A 119 7.38 -12.19 12.92
CA GLY A 119 8.29 -12.80 13.90
C GLY A 119 9.66 -12.11 13.95
N VAL A 120 9.72 -10.81 13.65
CA VAL A 120 10.95 -10.01 13.70
C VAL A 120 11.13 -9.44 15.10
N ASN A 121 12.35 -9.49 15.64
CA ASN A 121 12.67 -8.87 16.92
C ASN A 121 12.63 -7.33 16.79
N TYR A 122 11.69 -6.70 17.50
CA TYR A 122 11.48 -5.25 17.47
C TYR A 122 12.71 -4.46 17.93
N ASP A 123 13.40 -4.91 18.99
CA ASP A 123 14.55 -4.18 19.54
C ASP A 123 15.75 -4.22 18.58
N GLU A 124 15.94 -5.35 17.90
CA GLU A 124 16.98 -5.51 16.87
C GLU A 124 16.71 -4.60 15.66
N LEU A 125 15.45 -4.57 15.20
CA LEU A 125 15.04 -3.69 14.10
C LEU A 125 15.21 -2.22 14.49
N GLN A 126 14.77 -1.82 15.68
CA GLN A 126 14.90 -0.45 16.16
C GLN A 126 16.37 -0.02 16.26
N THR A 127 17.24 -0.91 16.71
CA THR A 127 18.69 -0.68 16.75
C THR A 127 19.25 -0.44 15.35
N ALA A 128 18.85 -1.27 14.37
CA ALA A 128 19.29 -1.12 12.99
C ALA A 128 18.77 0.18 12.33
N LEU A 129 17.52 0.57 12.62
CA LEU A 129 16.92 1.82 12.14
C LEU A 129 17.60 3.06 12.73
N ASN A 130 18.01 3.03 13.99
CA ASN A 130 18.71 4.16 14.61
C ASN A 130 20.16 4.29 14.09
N ALA A 131 20.78 3.18 13.67
CA ALA A 131 22.14 3.21 13.14
C ALA A 131 22.25 3.98 11.81
N THR A 132 21.18 4.08 11.01
CA THR A 132 21.20 4.80 9.72
C THR A 132 21.41 6.30 9.89
N GLU A 133 21.04 6.87 11.04
CA GLU A 133 21.16 8.31 11.31
C GLU A 133 22.62 8.76 11.45
N SER A 134 23.53 7.83 11.77
CA SER A 134 24.96 8.10 11.99
C SER A 134 25.79 8.19 10.70
N ILE A 135 25.23 7.79 9.56
CA ILE A 135 25.91 7.79 8.26
C ILE A 135 25.69 9.18 7.64
N GLY A 136 26.73 10.01 7.57
CA GLY A 136 26.69 11.44 7.17
C GLY A 136 26.21 11.79 5.75
N THR A 137 25.51 10.90 5.06
CA THR A 137 24.76 11.18 3.83
C THR A 137 23.42 11.82 4.15
N LYS A 138 23.13 12.99 3.57
CA LYS A 138 21.78 13.58 3.59
C LYS A 138 20.81 12.59 2.94
N ALA A 139 19.88 12.06 3.73
CA ALA A 139 18.72 11.36 3.19
C ALA A 139 17.77 12.35 2.52
N GLU A 140 17.14 11.92 1.43
CA GLU A 140 15.99 12.64 0.89
C GLU A 140 14.84 12.55 1.89
N ASN A 141 14.26 13.70 2.23
CA ASN A 141 13.06 13.80 3.05
C ASN A 141 11.91 14.21 2.14
N TYR A 142 11.29 13.20 1.53
CA TYR A 142 10.20 13.38 0.57
C TYR A 142 8.96 13.99 1.22
N ASP A 143 8.81 13.86 2.54
CA ASP A 143 7.72 14.48 3.30
C ASP A 143 7.76 16.02 3.25
N GLN A 144 8.90 16.63 2.94
CA GLN A 144 9.00 18.09 2.79
C GLN A 144 8.67 18.60 1.38
N TRP A 145 8.45 17.71 0.41
CA TRP A 145 8.19 18.11 -0.96
C TRP A 145 6.73 18.53 -1.15
N SER A 146 6.50 19.54 -2.01
CA SER A 146 5.15 19.90 -2.41
C SER A 146 4.55 18.79 -3.28
N VAL A 147 3.21 18.70 -3.28
CA VAL A 147 2.52 17.70 -4.10
C VAL A 147 2.80 17.87 -5.58
N GLU A 148 2.97 19.11 -6.06
CA GLU A 148 3.30 19.36 -7.47
C GLU A 148 4.68 18.83 -7.85
N PHE A 149 5.69 19.10 -7.01
CA PHE A 149 7.04 18.62 -7.26
C PHE A 149 7.14 17.10 -7.11
N LEU A 150 6.43 16.51 -6.15
CA LEU A 150 6.41 15.06 -5.96
C LEU A 150 5.76 14.34 -7.14
N VAL A 151 4.65 14.87 -7.67
CA VAL A 151 4.05 14.37 -8.93
C VAL A 151 5.05 14.44 -10.08
N ASP A 152 5.67 15.60 -10.30
CA ASP A 152 6.63 15.76 -11.39
C ASP A 152 7.82 14.80 -11.23
N TYR A 153 8.29 14.59 -10.00
CA TYR A 153 9.37 13.64 -9.72
C TYR A 153 8.97 12.20 -10.03
N ILE A 154 7.81 11.76 -9.55
CA ILE A 154 7.29 10.40 -9.78
C ILE A 154 7.16 10.13 -11.28
N VAL A 155 6.54 11.05 -12.02
CA VAL A 155 6.37 10.90 -13.48
C VAL A 155 7.73 10.86 -14.18
N ASN A 156 8.60 11.83 -13.91
CA ASN A 156 9.86 11.95 -14.66
C ASN A 156 10.86 10.84 -14.32
N LYS A 157 10.87 10.35 -13.08
CA LYS A 157 11.81 9.31 -12.63
C LYS A 157 11.22 7.92 -12.78
N HIS A 158 10.12 7.64 -12.08
CA HIS A 158 9.56 6.30 -11.93
C HIS A 158 8.70 5.91 -13.14
N HIS A 159 7.77 6.75 -13.58
CA HIS A 159 6.91 6.37 -14.72
C HIS A 159 7.71 6.25 -16.02
N THR A 160 8.67 7.16 -16.26
CA THR A 160 9.62 7.04 -17.37
C THR A 160 10.37 5.71 -17.30
N TYR A 161 10.92 5.38 -16.14
CA TYR A 161 11.65 4.13 -15.95
C TYR A 161 10.78 2.89 -16.21
N VAL A 162 9.53 2.87 -15.71
CA VAL A 162 8.58 1.78 -15.95
C VAL A 162 8.28 1.63 -17.44
N LYS A 163 7.94 2.72 -18.12
CA LYS A 163 7.64 2.74 -19.57
C LYS A 163 8.82 2.26 -20.42
N ASP A 164 10.04 2.61 -20.05
CA ASP A 164 11.26 2.19 -20.76
C ASP A 164 11.64 0.73 -20.44
N SER A 165 11.40 0.28 -19.21
CA SER A 165 11.84 -1.04 -18.74
C SER A 165 10.90 -2.17 -19.13
N LEU A 166 9.58 -1.95 -19.11
CA LEU A 166 8.58 -2.99 -19.38
C LEU A 166 8.75 -3.67 -20.75
N PRO A 167 8.96 -2.96 -21.88
CA PRO A 167 9.15 -3.61 -23.17
C PRO A 167 10.36 -4.55 -23.20
N VAL A 168 11.47 -4.15 -22.58
CA VAL A 168 12.70 -4.96 -22.49
C VAL A 168 12.48 -6.19 -21.62
N MET A 169 11.80 -6.02 -20.49
CA MET A 169 11.46 -7.13 -19.58
C MET A 169 10.57 -8.17 -20.26
N LEU A 170 9.54 -7.72 -20.98
CA LEU A 170 8.65 -8.59 -21.76
C LEU A 170 9.42 -9.40 -22.79
N GLU A 171 10.29 -8.76 -23.58
CA GLU A 171 11.09 -9.43 -24.60
C GLU A 171 11.98 -10.52 -23.99
N PHE A 172 12.70 -10.18 -22.92
CA PHE A 172 13.60 -11.12 -22.26
C PHE A 172 12.85 -12.25 -21.56
N ALA A 173 11.75 -11.96 -20.87
CA ALA A 173 10.94 -12.98 -20.21
C ALA A 173 10.41 -14.01 -21.21
N GLN A 174 9.83 -13.55 -22.32
CA GLN A 174 9.36 -14.44 -23.39
C GLN A 174 10.49 -15.26 -24.01
N LYS A 175 11.66 -14.66 -24.24
CA LYS A 175 12.81 -15.36 -24.82
C LYS A 175 13.35 -16.43 -23.88
N VAL A 176 13.47 -16.13 -22.58
CA VAL A 176 13.92 -17.07 -21.56
C VAL A 176 12.92 -18.21 -21.40
N ALA A 177 11.62 -17.92 -21.28
CA ALA A 177 10.57 -18.92 -21.22
C ALA A 177 10.61 -19.86 -22.45
N ARG A 178 10.77 -19.32 -23.65
CA ARG A 178 10.82 -20.12 -24.89
C ARG A 178 12.04 -21.03 -24.96
N VAL A 179 13.22 -20.55 -24.56
CA VAL A 179 14.49 -21.28 -24.71
C VAL A 179 14.74 -22.24 -23.55
N HIS A 180 14.45 -21.80 -22.32
CA HIS A 180 14.76 -22.53 -21.10
C HIS A 180 13.55 -23.19 -20.44
N GLY A 181 12.31 -22.84 -20.82
CA GLY A 181 11.09 -23.31 -20.15
C GLY A 181 10.89 -24.83 -20.12
N ALA A 182 11.51 -25.58 -21.03
CA ALA A 182 11.46 -27.05 -20.98
C ALA A 182 12.26 -27.63 -19.80
N ASN A 183 13.38 -27.00 -19.44
CA ASN A 183 14.26 -27.43 -18.34
C ASN A 183 14.01 -26.62 -17.05
N HIS A 184 13.46 -25.41 -17.20
CA HIS A 184 13.23 -24.42 -16.15
C HIS A 184 11.79 -23.88 -16.30
N PRO A 185 10.76 -24.70 -16.03
CA PRO A 185 9.35 -24.38 -16.27
C PRO A 185 8.86 -23.15 -15.51
N GLU A 186 9.49 -22.80 -14.38
CA GLU A 186 9.21 -21.57 -13.64
C GLU A 186 9.36 -20.30 -14.50
N ASN A 187 10.19 -20.34 -15.55
CA ASN A 187 10.33 -19.19 -16.45
C ASN A 187 9.11 -18.95 -17.34
N ILE A 188 8.28 -19.97 -17.56
CA ILE A 188 7.00 -19.81 -18.26
C ILE A 188 6.08 -18.98 -17.38
N GLU A 189 5.93 -19.37 -16.11
CA GLU A 189 5.12 -18.63 -15.13
C GLU A 189 5.68 -17.22 -14.86
N ILE A 190 7.00 -17.05 -14.79
CA ILE A 190 7.61 -15.71 -14.69
C ILE A 190 7.21 -14.85 -15.89
N ALA A 191 7.24 -15.39 -17.11
CA ALA A 191 6.85 -14.63 -18.30
C ALA A 191 5.36 -14.25 -18.31
N GLU A 192 4.48 -15.12 -17.82
CA GLU A 192 3.06 -14.82 -17.64
C GLU A 192 2.85 -13.70 -16.61
N ASN A 193 3.52 -13.76 -15.47
CA ASN A 193 3.44 -12.72 -14.44
C ASN A 193 4.00 -11.37 -14.93
N VAL A 194 5.12 -11.36 -15.67
CA VAL A 194 5.66 -10.14 -16.30
C VAL A 194 4.66 -9.57 -17.31
N HIS A 195 3.95 -10.41 -18.06
CA HIS A 195 2.92 -9.95 -18.99
C HIS A 195 1.74 -9.31 -18.29
N ALA A 196 1.22 -9.94 -17.23
CA ALA A 196 0.14 -9.39 -16.40
C ALA A 196 0.55 -8.04 -15.79
N LEU A 197 1.73 -7.99 -15.17
CA LEU A 197 2.27 -6.76 -14.56
C LEU A 197 2.39 -5.62 -15.57
N ALA A 198 2.90 -5.92 -16.77
CA ALA A 198 3.03 -4.90 -17.81
C ALA A 198 1.66 -4.39 -18.30
N ALA A 199 0.66 -5.25 -18.42
CA ALA A 199 -0.68 -4.85 -18.82
C ALA A 199 -1.34 -3.95 -17.76
N GLU A 200 -1.21 -4.32 -16.48
CA GLU A 200 -1.73 -3.53 -15.36
C GLU A 200 -1.05 -2.17 -15.27
N LEU A 201 0.29 -2.14 -15.21
CA LEU A 201 1.03 -0.90 -15.04
C LEU A 201 0.80 0.08 -16.19
N ASN A 202 0.74 -0.38 -17.45
CA ASN A 202 0.48 0.53 -18.57
C ASN A 202 -0.87 1.28 -18.42
N MET A 203 -1.92 0.57 -17.99
CA MET A 203 -3.24 1.19 -17.76
C MET A 203 -3.27 2.02 -16.47
N HIS A 204 -2.57 1.55 -15.44
CA HIS A 204 -2.44 2.23 -14.16
C HIS A 204 -1.80 3.62 -14.34
N LEU A 205 -0.60 3.70 -14.92
CA LEU A 205 0.11 4.97 -15.13
C LEU A 205 -0.70 5.97 -15.98
N MET A 206 -1.50 5.46 -16.93
CA MET A 206 -2.38 6.32 -17.73
C MET A 206 -3.48 6.98 -16.89
N LYS A 207 -4.05 6.29 -15.90
CA LYS A 207 -5.07 6.86 -15.02
C LYS A 207 -4.46 7.90 -14.09
N GLU A 208 -3.26 7.65 -13.60
CA GLU A 208 -2.54 8.61 -12.79
C GLU A 208 -2.22 9.87 -13.58
N GLU A 209 -1.50 9.74 -14.69
CA GLU A 209 -1.01 10.89 -15.46
C GLU A 209 -2.12 11.70 -16.14
N ARG A 210 -3.28 11.09 -16.43
CA ARG A 210 -4.38 11.78 -17.13
C ARG A 210 -5.50 12.25 -16.23
N VAL A 211 -5.63 11.68 -15.03
CA VAL A 211 -6.76 11.96 -14.15
C VAL A 211 -6.29 12.36 -12.75
N LEU A 212 -5.63 11.46 -12.03
CA LEU A 212 -5.32 11.67 -10.61
C LEU A 212 -4.26 12.77 -10.42
N PHE A 213 -3.12 12.67 -11.08
CA PHE A 213 -2.01 13.61 -10.91
C PHE A 213 -2.35 15.03 -11.37
N PRO A 214 -3.02 15.26 -12.53
CA PRO A 214 -3.49 16.59 -12.88
C PRO A 214 -4.40 17.21 -11.82
N TYR A 215 -5.26 16.41 -11.18
CA TYR A 215 -6.11 16.87 -10.10
C TYR A 215 -5.31 17.22 -8.84
N ILE A 216 -4.34 16.37 -8.45
CA ILE A 216 -3.47 16.65 -7.30
C ILE A 216 -2.65 17.93 -7.53
N GLN A 217 -2.10 18.14 -8.72
CA GLN A 217 -1.42 19.38 -9.09
C GLN A 217 -2.36 20.60 -9.02
N GLN A 218 -3.62 20.44 -9.44
CA GLN A 218 -4.64 21.49 -9.30
C GLN A 218 -4.90 21.85 -7.85
N LEU A 219 -4.98 20.87 -6.93
CA LEU A 219 -5.13 21.13 -5.49
C LEU A 219 -3.94 21.95 -4.96
N GLY A 220 -2.71 21.58 -5.29
CA GLY A 220 -1.50 22.33 -4.91
C GLY A 220 -1.53 23.78 -5.38
N LYS A 221 -1.96 24.01 -6.63
CA LYS A 221 -2.16 25.35 -7.18
C LYS A 221 -3.23 26.14 -6.43
N LEU A 222 -4.41 25.55 -6.18
CA LEU A 222 -5.50 26.20 -5.46
C LEU A 222 -5.09 26.63 -4.05
N LYS A 223 -4.34 25.77 -3.35
CA LYS A 223 -3.76 26.08 -2.04
C LYS A 223 -2.84 27.30 -2.08
N ARG A 224 -1.91 27.37 -3.05
CA ARG A 224 -1.02 28.54 -3.20
C ARG A 224 -1.78 29.83 -3.54
N GLU A 225 -2.88 29.71 -4.27
CA GLU A 225 -3.73 30.83 -4.64
C GLU A 225 -4.78 31.19 -3.57
N ASN A 226 -4.82 30.48 -2.43
CA ASN A 226 -5.85 30.60 -1.38
C ASN A 226 -7.28 30.51 -1.93
N LYS A 227 -7.53 29.57 -2.85
CA LYS A 227 -8.84 29.32 -3.46
C LYS A 227 -9.42 28.00 -2.96
N GLN A 228 -10.74 27.93 -2.89
CA GLN A 228 -11.46 26.70 -2.56
C GLN A 228 -11.47 25.72 -3.73
N ALA A 229 -11.51 24.43 -3.41
CA ALA A 229 -11.70 23.36 -4.40
C ALA A 229 -13.20 23.13 -4.66
N GLY A 230 -13.55 22.95 -5.93
CA GLY A 230 -14.85 22.41 -6.32
C GLY A 230 -14.87 20.89 -6.24
N THR A 231 -16.07 20.30 -6.26
CA THR A 231 -16.22 18.84 -6.29
C THR A 231 -15.80 18.29 -7.66
N PRO A 232 -14.81 17.36 -7.73
CA PRO A 232 -14.44 16.70 -8.99
C PRO A 232 -15.54 15.76 -9.49
N THR A 233 -15.49 15.39 -10.77
CA THR A 233 -16.48 14.50 -11.41
C THR A 233 -16.52 13.10 -10.80
N PHE A 234 -15.42 12.67 -10.16
CA PHE A 234 -15.29 11.42 -9.43
C PHE A 234 -15.60 11.56 -7.93
N GLY A 235 -16.20 12.68 -7.49
CA GLY A 235 -16.63 12.91 -6.11
C GLY A 235 -15.52 13.44 -5.21
N THR A 236 -14.56 12.59 -4.83
CA THR A 236 -13.43 12.96 -3.95
C THR A 236 -12.15 12.28 -4.44
N VAL A 237 -10.99 12.83 -4.11
CA VAL A 237 -9.68 12.25 -4.45
C VAL A 237 -9.48 10.85 -3.87
N LYS A 238 -10.16 10.52 -2.75
CA LYS A 238 -10.11 9.18 -2.15
C LYS A 238 -10.57 8.08 -3.11
N ASN A 239 -11.52 8.37 -4.00
CA ASN A 239 -12.07 7.37 -4.91
C ASN A 239 -11.01 6.84 -5.91
N PRO A 240 -10.35 7.69 -6.71
CA PRO A 240 -9.24 7.23 -7.55
C PRO A 240 -8.04 6.73 -6.73
N VAL A 241 -7.71 7.33 -5.58
CA VAL A 241 -6.63 6.84 -4.71
C VAL A 241 -6.86 5.39 -4.27
N ASN A 242 -8.04 5.05 -3.77
CA ASN A 242 -8.36 3.68 -3.36
C ASN A 242 -8.21 2.69 -4.52
N MET A 243 -8.57 3.10 -5.75
CA MET A 243 -8.35 2.27 -6.94
C MET A 243 -6.86 2.07 -7.23
N MET A 244 -6.02 3.12 -7.11
CA MET A 244 -4.58 3.00 -7.33
C MET A 244 -3.95 2.08 -6.26
N GLU A 245 -4.33 2.23 -4.99
CA GLU A 245 -3.81 1.37 -3.91
C GLU A 245 -4.16 -0.11 -4.12
N MET A 246 -5.37 -0.43 -4.59
CA MET A 246 -5.73 -1.82 -4.93
C MET A 246 -4.89 -2.38 -6.09
N GLU A 247 -4.53 -1.54 -7.07
CA GLU A 247 -3.66 -1.96 -8.17
C GLU A 247 -2.21 -2.08 -7.76
N HIS A 248 -1.76 -1.27 -6.79
CA HIS A 248 -0.44 -1.43 -6.16
C HIS A 248 -0.32 -2.76 -5.43
N ASP A 249 -1.36 -3.16 -4.70
CA ASP A 249 -1.40 -4.47 -4.06
C ASP A 249 -1.32 -5.61 -5.11
N SER A 250 -2.08 -5.52 -6.20
CA SER A 250 -2.01 -6.48 -7.32
C SER A 250 -0.61 -6.56 -7.94
N ALA A 251 0.00 -5.41 -8.26
CA ALA A 251 1.35 -5.33 -8.81
C ALA A 251 2.40 -5.91 -7.84
N GLY A 252 2.24 -5.64 -6.53
CA GLY A 252 3.08 -6.21 -5.48
C GLY A 252 2.98 -7.74 -5.39
N GLU A 253 1.76 -8.29 -5.48
CA GLU A 253 1.53 -9.74 -5.51
C GLU A 253 2.20 -10.40 -6.72
N LEU A 254 2.11 -9.80 -7.91
CA LEU A 254 2.79 -10.27 -9.12
C LEU A 254 4.32 -10.24 -8.97
N MET A 255 4.88 -9.16 -8.43
CA MET A 255 6.32 -9.05 -8.19
C MET A 255 6.80 -10.06 -7.15
N GLN A 256 6.03 -10.29 -6.08
CA GLN A 256 6.33 -11.31 -5.09
C GLN A 256 6.34 -12.71 -5.71
N ALA A 257 5.38 -13.03 -6.59
CA ALA A 257 5.36 -14.30 -7.31
C ALA A 257 6.61 -14.47 -8.20
N ILE A 258 6.98 -13.44 -8.96
CA ILE A 258 8.21 -13.43 -9.77
C ILE A 258 9.45 -13.63 -8.89
N SER A 259 9.56 -12.91 -7.78
CA SER A 259 10.69 -13.01 -6.84
C SER A 259 10.83 -14.42 -6.28
N LYS A 260 9.71 -15.05 -5.89
CA LYS A 260 9.69 -16.44 -5.40
C LYS A 260 10.09 -17.44 -6.48
N LEU A 261 9.48 -17.36 -7.67
CA LEU A 261 9.76 -18.27 -8.79
C LEU A 261 11.23 -18.17 -9.24
N SER A 262 11.80 -16.97 -9.19
CA SER A 262 13.19 -16.71 -9.58
C SER A 262 14.23 -17.01 -8.48
N ASN A 263 13.81 -17.60 -7.36
CA ASN A 263 14.65 -17.82 -6.18
C ASN A 263 15.37 -16.52 -5.76
N ASN A 264 14.58 -15.46 -5.53
CA ASN A 264 15.05 -14.10 -5.27
C ASN A 264 16.01 -13.61 -6.35
N TYR A 265 15.63 -13.80 -7.61
CA TYR A 265 16.41 -13.38 -8.78
C TYR A 265 17.81 -14.01 -8.86
N THR A 266 17.94 -15.25 -8.36
CA THR A 266 19.20 -16.01 -8.41
C THR A 266 19.19 -16.96 -9.61
N PRO A 267 19.92 -16.65 -10.71
CA PRO A 267 19.90 -17.48 -11.90
C PRO A 267 20.62 -18.83 -11.65
N PRO A 268 20.14 -19.93 -12.24
CA PRO A 268 20.79 -21.24 -12.11
C PRO A 268 22.15 -21.29 -12.83
N ALA A 269 22.93 -22.33 -12.55
CA ALA A 269 24.30 -22.47 -13.07
C ALA A 269 24.35 -22.49 -14.61
N ASP A 270 23.36 -23.11 -15.25
CA ASP A 270 23.21 -23.22 -16.71
C ASP A 270 22.50 -22.00 -17.35
N ALA A 271 22.20 -20.95 -16.58
CA ALA A 271 21.59 -19.74 -17.10
C ALA A 271 22.50 -19.02 -18.10
N CYS A 272 21.97 -18.81 -19.31
CA CYS A 272 22.63 -18.00 -20.33
C CYS A 272 22.64 -16.51 -19.96
N THR A 273 23.38 -15.70 -20.73
CA THR A 273 23.49 -14.25 -20.49
C THR A 273 22.13 -13.55 -20.47
N THR A 274 21.23 -13.85 -21.42
CA THR A 274 19.88 -13.23 -21.44
C THR A 274 19.08 -13.56 -20.19
N TYR A 275 19.19 -14.80 -19.69
CA TYR A 275 18.50 -15.23 -18.47
C TYR A 275 19.03 -14.47 -17.24
N ARG A 276 20.36 -14.32 -17.12
CA ARG A 276 20.98 -13.53 -16.04
C ARG A 276 20.59 -12.04 -16.10
N VAL A 277 20.56 -11.47 -17.30
CA VAL A 277 20.15 -10.07 -17.52
C VAL A 277 18.69 -9.86 -17.16
N LEU A 278 17.79 -10.79 -17.52
CA LEU A 278 16.39 -10.74 -17.12
C LEU A 278 16.25 -10.65 -15.61
N TYR A 279 16.90 -11.54 -14.87
CA TYR A 279 16.80 -11.57 -13.41
C TYR A 279 17.37 -10.31 -12.76
N ALA A 280 18.51 -9.82 -13.24
CA ALA A 280 19.05 -8.54 -12.79
C ALA A 280 18.06 -7.39 -13.05
N LYS A 281 17.43 -7.35 -14.23
CA LYS A 281 16.47 -6.31 -14.59
C LYS A 281 15.18 -6.41 -13.79
N LEU A 282 14.68 -7.62 -13.51
CA LEU A 282 13.51 -7.82 -12.65
C LEU A 282 13.78 -7.34 -11.21
N LYS A 283 14.98 -7.63 -10.68
CA LYS A 283 15.38 -7.15 -9.34
C LYS A 283 15.45 -5.62 -9.27
N GLU A 284 16.07 -5.00 -10.27
CA GLU A 284 16.18 -3.55 -10.41
C GLU A 284 14.78 -2.91 -10.52
N PHE A 285 13.90 -3.51 -11.33
CA PHE A 285 12.54 -3.04 -11.52
C PHE A 285 11.70 -3.14 -10.24
N GLU A 286 11.81 -4.25 -9.50
CA GLU A 286 11.18 -4.42 -8.19
C GLU A 286 11.59 -3.31 -7.22
N ASP A 287 12.88 -2.98 -7.19
CA ASP A 287 13.42 -1.96 -6.29
C ASP A 287 12.92 -0.55 -6.64
N ASP A 288 12.85 -0.21 -7.93
CA ASP A 288 12.27 1.06 -8.38
C ASP A 288 10.76 1.12 -8.10
N LEU A 289 10.02 0.05 -8.40
CA LEU A 289 8.58 -0.03 -8.21
C LEU A 289 8.19 0.09 -6.73
N HIS A 290 8.93 -0.55 -5.82
CA HIS A 290 8.69 -0.39 -4.39
C HIS A 290 8.88 1.06 -3.92
N ASN A 291 9.90 1.75 -4.44
CA ASN A 291 10.09 3.17 -4.12
C ASN A 291 8.98 4.04 -4.71
N HIS A 292 8.63 3.82 -5.97
CA HIS A 292 7.52 4.47 -6.66
C HIS A 292 6.23 4.37 -5.84
N ILE A 293 5.77 3.16 -5.54
CA ILE A 293 4.55 2.91 -4.77
C ILE A 293 4.65 3.51 -3.36
N HIS A 294 5.84 3.49 -2.73
CA HIS A 294 6.02 4.11 -1.43
C HIS A 294 5.77 5.62 -1.47
N LEU A 295 6.35 6.33 -2.44
CA LEU A 295 6.15 7.77 -2.62
C LEU A 295 4.68 8.12 -2.84
N GLU A 296 3.92 7.25 -3.47
CA GLU A 296 2.49 7.43 -3.70
C GLU A 296 1.66 7.13 -2.46
N ASN A 297 1.68 5.88 -2.00
CA ASN A 297 0.81 5.39 -0.92
C ASN A 297 1.07 6.09 0.41
N ASN A 298 2.33 6.41 0.70
CA ASN A 298 2.72 6.87 2.03
C ASN A 298 3.00 8.37 2.09
N ILE A 299 3.01 9.07 0.95
CA ILE A 299 3.33 10.50 0.90
C ILE A 299 2.35 11.27 0.01
N LEU A 300 2.31 11.00 -1.29
CA LEU A 300 1.53 11.80 -2.23
C LEU A 300 0.03 11.68 -1.97
N PHE A 301 -0.49 10.46 -1.84
CA PHE A 301 -1.92 10.22 -1.67
C PHE A 301 -2.46 10.73 -0.33
N PRO A 302 -1.80 10.48 0.83
CA PRO A 302 -2.20 11.10 2.09
C PRO A 302 -2.23 12.62 2.01
N LYS A 303 -1.17 13.24 1.46
CA LYS A 303 -1.12 14.71 1.27
C LYS A 303 -2.25 15.22 0.38
N ALA A 304 -2.57 14.51 -0.72
CA ALA A 304 -3.64 14.91 -1.61
C ALA A 304 -5.01 14.86 -0.92
N ILE A 305 -5.27 13.82 -0.11
CA ILE A 305 -6.51 13.67 0.66
C ILE A 305 -6.66 14.80 1.68
N GLU A 306 -5.60 15.09 2.45
CA GLU A 306 -5.59 16.17 3.42
C GLU A 306 -5.80 17.54 2.75
N LEU A 307 -5.12 17.76 1.63
CA LEU A 307 -5.21 18.99 0.86
C LEU A 307 -6.60 19.21 0.27
N GLU A 308 -7.25 18.18 -0.27
CA GLU A 308 -8.63 18.27 -0.75
C GLU A 308 -9.58 18.63 0.40
N ALA A 309 -9.46 17.97 1.55
CA ALA A 309 -10.31 18.23 2.71
C ALA A 309 -10.20 19.69 3.19
N GLU A 310 -8.97 20.19 3.31
CA GLU A 310 -8.70 21.57 3.69
C GLU A 310 -9.34 22.57 2.69
N LEU A 311 -9.17 22.34 1.39
CA LEU A 311 -9.66 23.24 0.35
C LEU A 311 -11.18 23.18 0.15
N MET A 312 -11.83 22.11 0.60
CA MET A 312 -13.30 21.99 0.62
C MET A 312 -13.94 22.53 1.90
N GLY A 313 -13.16 23.03 2.86
CA GLY A 313 -13.66 23.52 4.15
C GLY A 313 -14.26 22.41 5.02
N LYS A 314 -13.85 21.15 4.79
CA LYS A 314 -14.20 20.03 5.67
C LYS A 314 -13.11 19.95 6.75
N ASP A 315 -13.47 20.31 7.97
CA ASP A 315 -12.61 20.14 9.13
C ASP A 315 -12.27 18.64 9.27
N VAL A 316 -10.98 18.29 9.20
CA VAL A 316 -10.50 16.90 9.42
C VAL A 316 -10.55 16.55 10.92
N SER A 317 -10.86 17.52 11.77
CA SER A 317 -11.05 17.38 13.20
C SER A 317 -12.46 17.82 13.62
N VAL A 318 -13.25 16.86 14.11
CA VAL A 318 -14.51 17.02 14.88
C VAL A 318 -15.80 17.19 14.06
N GLU A 319 -16.58 16.12 13.94
CA GLU A 319 -18.05 16.23 13.78
C GLU A 319 -18.69 16.41 15.17
N PRO A 320 -19.50 17.46 15.40
CA PRO A 320 -20.47 17.46 16.49
C PRO A 320 -21.80 16.91 16.00
N SER A 321 -22.30 15.90 16.72
CA SER A 321 -23.65 15.36 16.60
C SER A 321 -24.71 16.45 16.78
N GLU A 322 -25.52 16.70 15.75
CA GLU A 322 -26.82 17.34 15.93
C GLU A 322 -27.82 16.32 16.48
N ASN A 323 -28.33 16.54 17.69
CA ASN A 323 -29.73 16.25 17.96
C ASN A 323 -30.24 17.00 19.20
N SER A 324 -30.90 18.14 18.98
CA SER A 324 -31.91 18.62 19.92
C SER A 324 -33.00 19.40 19.16
N CYS A 325 -33.93 18.67 18.57
CA CYS A 325 -35.23 19.23 18.19
C CYS A 325 -36.26 18.72 19.22
N SER A 326 -36.37 19.42 20.34
CA SER A 326 -37.46 19.23 21.32
C SER A 326 -38.52 20.29 21.09
N VAL A 327 -39.66 19.82 20.59
CA VAL A 327 -40.92 20.54 20.40
C VAL A 327 -41.44 21.12 21.73
N LYS A 328 -41.95 22.36 21.67
CA LYS A 328 -42.88 22.95 22.65
C LYS A 328 -43.83 23.93 21.93
N PRO A 329 -44.96 24.30 22.53
CA PRO A 329 -45.68 23.69 23.66
C PRO A 329 -46.92 22.87 23.23
#